data_AF-A0A3P8KE49-F1
#
_entry.id   AF-A0A3P8KE49-F1
#
_cell.length_a   1.000
_cell.length_b   1.000
_cell.length_c   1.000
_cell.angle_alpha   90.00
_cell.angle_beta   90.00
_cell.angle_gamma   90.00
#
_symmetry.space_group_name_H-M   'P 1'
#
loop_
_entity.id
_entity.type
_entity.pdbx_description
1 polymer ?
#
loop_
_entity_poly.entity_id
_entity_poly.type
_entity_poly.pdbx_seq_one_letter_code
_entity_poly.pdbx_strand_id
1 'polypeptide(L)'
;MTDSAGGRHHGGNGYTSRGVILRNALQIVSFSSVLVGCGAIGYGAWVWMHLAAIDICGMAVDAGGRMAVNFLGLLGMGASVVLGGAVGGLLVYGETRRHRVAALVPFLLLVVVLALMQWWSASSFDASCGGAR
;
A
#
# COMPACT_ATOMS: atom_id res chain seq x y z
N MET A 1 -6.52 -68.11 16.53
CA MET A 1 -6.77 -67.69 17.93
C MET A 1 -6.10 -66.33 18.06
N THR A 2 -6.79 -65.27 17.62
CA THR A 2 -7.45 -64.23 18.48
C THR A 2 -6.39 -63.45 19.27
N ASP A 3 -6.20 -62.14 19.11
CA ASP A 3 -7.23 -61.10 19.01
C ASP A 3 -6.78 -59.82 18.30
N SER A 4 -7.80 -59.18 17.72
CA SER A 4 -7.87 -57.77 17.37
C SER A 4 -7.78 -56.88 18.62
N ALA A 5 -6.93 -55.87 18.60
CA ALA A 5 -7.05 -54.66 19.41
C ALA A 5 -6.27 -53.56 18.68
N GLY A 6 -6.78 -52.37 18.39
CA GLY A 6 -7.99 -51.68 18.80
C GLY A 6 -7.80 -50.27 18.29
N GLY A 7 -8.82 -49.73 17.62
CA GLY A 7 -8.75 -48.43 16.95
C GLY A 7 -8.30 -47.29 17.87
N ARG A 8 -7.53 -46.37 17.30
CA ARG A 8 -7.47 -44.99 17.79
C ARG A 8 -7.79 -44.05 16.64
N HIS A 9 -9.10 -43.87 16.45
CA HIS A 9 -9.65 -42.74 15.72
C HIS A 9 -9.23 -41.43 16.42
N HIS A 10 -8.48 -40.62 15.69
CA HIS A 10 -8.62 -39.17 15.55
C HIS A 10 -9.49 -38.44 16.60
N GLY A 11 -8.91 -38.14 17.78
CA GLY A 11 -9.57 -37.35 18.83
C GLY A 11 -8.95 -35.98 19.11
N GLY A 12 -7.97 -35.52 18.31
CA GLY A 12 -7.13 -34.36 18.65
C GLY A 12 -7.20 -33.14 17.73
N ASN A 13 -8.07 -33.12 16.72
CA ASN A 13 -7.92 -32.18 15.59
C ASN A 13 -8.66 -30.83 15.71
N GLY A 14 -9.39 -30.61 16.81
CA GLY A 14 -10.17 -29.38 17.03
C GLY A 14 -9.32 -28.16 17.41
N TYR A 15 -8.23 -28.36 18.16
CA TYR A 15 -7.36 -27.28 18.63
C TYR A 15 -6.32 -26.87 17.57
N THR A 16 -5.80 -27.83 16.80
CA THR A 16 -4.91 -27.60 15.66
C THR A 16 -5.63 -26.88 14.51
N SER A 17 -6.85 -27.29 14.15
CA SER A 17 -7.61 -26.61 13.10
C SER A 17 -7.96 -25.17 13.46
N ARG A 18 -8.41 -24.92 14.69
CA ARG A 18 -8.72 -23.56 15.17
C ARG A 18 -7.47 -22.66 15.20
N GLY A 19 -6.32 -23.20 15.62
CA GLY A 19 -5.05 -22.48 15.64
C GLY A 19 -4.56 -22.10 14.23
N VAL A 20 -4.71 -23.00 13.25
CA VAL A 20 -4.34 -22.74 11.85
C VAL A 20 -5.28 -21.71 11.20
N ILE A 21 -6.60 -21.83 11.44
CA ILE A 21 -7.59 -20.87 10.90
C ILE A 21 -7.36 -19.47 11.48
N LEU A 22 -7.14 -19.36 12.79
CA LEU A 22 -6.89 -18.08 13.44
C LEU A 22 -5.61 -17.41 12.95
N ARG A 23 -4.54 -18.19 12.74
CA ARG A 23 -3.27 -17.70 12.19
C ARG A 23 -3.45 -17.16 10.76
N ASN A 24 -4.14 -17.89 9.91
CA ASN A 24 -4.41 -17.45 8.53
C ASN A 24 -5.29 -16.19 8.52
N ALA A 25 -6.31 -16.12 9.39
CA ALA A 25 -7.15 -14.94 9.54
C ALA A 25 -6.34 -13.71 9.97
N LEU A 26 -5.44 -13.86 10.96
CA LEU A 26 -4.53 -12.79 11.39
C LEU A 26 -3.59 -12.33 10.27
N GLN A 27 -3.07 -13.24 9.45
CA GLN A 27 -2.24 -12.92 8.31
C GLN A 27 -3.00 -12.12 7.24
N ILE A 28 -4.23 -12.53 6.92
CA ILE A 28 -5.09 -11.83 5.97
C ILE A 28 -5.42 -10.43 6.47
N VAL A 29 -5.84 -10.29 7.74
CA VAL A 29 -6.13 -8.98 8.34
C VAL A 29 -4.90 -8.07 8.34
N SER A 30 -3.74 -8.62 8.68
CA SER A 30 -2.48 -7.86 8.65
C SER A 30 -2.15 -7.39 7.24
N PHE A 31 -2.27 -8.26 6.25
CA PHE A 31 -2.04 -7.94 4.85
C PHE A 31 -3.02 -6.87 4.34
N SER A 32 -4.31 -7.03 4.62
CA SER A 32 -5.34 -6.05 4.28
C SER A 32 -5.09 -4.69 4.92
N SER A 33 -4.64 -4.65 6.18
CA SER A 33 -4.31 -3.39 6.87
C SER A 33 -3.15 -2.64 6.20
N VAL A 34 -2.11 -3.37 5.75
CA VAL A 34 -0.99 -2.78 5.01
C VAL A 34 -1.45 -2.24 3.65
N LEU A 35 -2.28 -3.01 2.93
CA LEU A 35 -2.84 -2.56 1.65
C LEU A 35 -3.69 -1.30 1.80
N VAL A 36 -4.59 -1.27 2.79
CA VAL A 36 -5.43 -0.10 3.08
C VAL A 36 -4.57 1.09 3.49
N GLY A 37 -3.55 0.87 4.33
CA GLY A 37 -2.61 1.92 4.74
C GLY A 37 -1.85 2.52 3.56
N CYS A 38 -1.29 1.70 2.68
CA CYS A 38 -0.60 2.18 1.48
C CYS A 38 -1.56 2.88 0.51
N GLY A 39 -2.78 2.36 0.32
CA GLY A 39 -3.80 3.03 -0.47
C GLY A 39 -4.18 4.41 0.07
N ALA A 40 -4.33 4.54 1.40
CA ALA A 40 -4.60 5.81 2.06
C ALA A 40 -3.46 6.83 1.89
N ILE A 41 -2.19 6.38 1.94
CA ILE A 41 -1.03 7.24 1.67
C ILE A 41 -1.06 7.76 0.22
N GLY A 42 -1.31 6.89 -0.75
CA GLY A 42 -1.41 7.28 -2.16
C GLY A 42 -2.55 8.27 -2.41
N TYR A 43 -3.72 8.01 -1.81
CA TYR A 43 -4.86 8.91 -1.87
C TYR A 43 -4.58 10.27 -1.21
N GLY A 44 -3.96 10.26 -0.02
CA GLY A 44 -3.59 11.49 0.68
C GLY A 44 -2.61 12.35 -0.12
N ALA A 45 -1.60 11.75 -0.74
CA ALA A 45 -0.67 12.46 -1.61
C ALA A 45 -1.37 13.10 -2.82
N TRP A 46 -2.34 12.40 -3.42
CA TRP A 46 -3.13 12.92 -4.53
C TRP A 46 -4.03 14.10 -4.13
N VAL A 47 -4.72 13.99 -2.98
CA VAL A 47 -5.54 15.09 -2.44
C VAL A 47 -4.66 16.32 -2.16
N TRP A 48 -3.46 16.10 -1.62
CA TRP A 48 -2.56 17.21 -1.32
C TRP A 48 -2.06 17.93 -2.57
N MET A 49 -1.78 17.18 -3.66
CA MET A 49 -1.47 17.78 -4.97
C MET A 49 -2.62 18.64 -5.51
N HIS A 50 -3.87 18.18 -5.34
CA HIS A 50 -5.05 18.94 -5.72
C HIS A 50 -5.17 20.25 -4.94
N LEU A 51 -4.99 20.19 -3.62
CA LEU A 51 -5.03 21.37 -2.76
C LEU A 51 -3.91 22.36 -3.12
N ALA A 52 -2.68 21.88 -3.32
CA ALA A 52 -1.56 22.72 -3.74
C ALA A 52 -1.79 23.37 -5.11
N ALA A 53 -2.38 22.65 -6.07
CA ALA A 53 -2.75 23.21 -7.36
C ALA A 53 -3.79 24.34 -7.22
N ILE A 54 -4.78 24.17 -6.35
CA ILE A 54 -5.81 25.19 -6.07
C ILE A 54 -5.20 26.40 -5.35
N ASP A 55 -4.33 26.19 -4.37
CA ASP A 55 -3.70 27.28 -3.62
C ASP A 55 -2.76 28.13 -4.50
N ILE A 56 -2.00 27.51 -5.41
CA ILE A 56 -1.02 28.20 -6.26
C ILE A 56 -1.67 28.84 -7.49
N CYS A 57 -2.58 28.12 -8.17
CA CYS A 57 -3.15 28.56 -9.44
C CYS A 57 -4.58 29.12 -9.31
N GLY A 58 -5.17 29.10 -8.11
CA GLY A 58 -6.57 29.44 -7.89
C GLY A 58 -7.54 28.47 -8.58
N MET A 59 -8.81 28.87 -8.72
CA MET A 59 -9.83 28.08 -9.44
C MET A 59 -9.62 28.00 -10.97
N ALA A 60 -8.52 28.55 -11.50
CA ALA A 60 -8.23 28.63 -12.92
C ALA A 60 -7.25 27.56 -13.42
N VAL A 61 -7.21 26.38 -12.78
CA VAL A 61 -6.44 25.25 -13.32
C VAL A 61 -7.12 24.78 -14.60
N ASP A 62 -6.44 25.00 -15.73
CA ASP A 62 -6.89 24.55 -17.04
C ASP A 62 -7.25 23.06 -17.04
N ALA A 63 -8.17 22.66 -17.94
CA ALA A 63 -8.61 21.28 -18.04
C ALA A 63 -7.44 20.28 -18.20
N GLY A 64 -6.37 20.70 -18.88
CA GLY A 64 -5.13 19.94 -19.03
C GLY A 64 -4.39 19.70 -17.70
N GLY A 65 -4.30 20.72 -16.84
CA GLY A 65 -3.68 20.60 -15.51
C GLY A 65 -4.45 19.65 -14.60
N ARG A 66 -5.78 19.75 -14.59
CA ARG A 66 -6.65 18.84 -13.82
C ARG A 66 -6.53 17.39 -14.28
N MET A 67 -6.46 17.17 -15.60
CA MET A 67 -6.23 15.82 -16.16
C MET A 67 -4.86 15.29 -15.73
N ALA A 68 -3.80 16.10 -15.82
CA ALA A 68 -2.45 15.68 -15.43
C ALA A 68 -2.37 15.30 -13.94
N VAL A 69 -2.96 16.09 -13.03
CA VAL A 69 -3.00 15.78 -11.59
C VAL A 69 -3.82 14.51 -11.31
N ASN A 70 -4.91 14.29 -12.04
CA ASN A 70 -5.68 13.04 -11.94
C ASN A 70 -4.89 11.83 -12.41
N PHE A 71 -4.21 11.91 -13.56
CA PHE A 71 -3.37 10.82 -14.06
C PHE A 71 -2.21 10.51 -13.10
N LEU A 72 -1.56 11.55 -12.59
CA LEU A 72 -0.46 11.42 -11.63
C LEU A 72 -0.94 10.83 -10.31
N GLY A 73 -2.11 11.26 -9.83
CA GLY A 73 -2.79 10.68 -8.68
C GLY A 73 -3.13 9.22 -8.84
N LEU A 74 -3.69 8.83 -9.99
CA LEU A 74 -4.04 7.45 -10.29
C LEU A 74 -2.80 6.56 -10.36
N LEU A 75 -1.72 7.05 -10.97
CA LEU A 75 -0.42 6.38 -10.99
C LEU A 75 0.17 6.23 -9.60
N GLY A 76 0.16 7.30 -8.79
CA GLY A 76 0.62 7.28 -7.40
C GLY A 76 -0.18 6.30 -6.55
N MET A 77 -1.51 6.29 -6.68
CA MET A 77 -2.39 5.35 -5.98
C MET A 77 -2.14 3.91 -6.42
N GLY A 78 -2.06 3.65 -7.73
CA GLY A 78 -1.76 2.32 -8.27
C GLY A 78 -0.41 1.79 -7.80
N ALA A 79 0.65 2.60 -7.88
CA ALA A 79 1.97 2.26 -7.38
C ALA A 79 1.95 1.96 -5.87
N SER A 80 1.21 2.75 -5.10
CA SER A 80 1.06 2.56 -3.65
C SER A 80 0.39 1.22 -3.32
N VAL A 81 -0.65 0.83 -4.05
CA VAL A 81 -1.34 -0.45 -3.85
C VAL A 81 -0.44 -1.63 -4.23
N VAL A 82 0.25 -1.55 -5.38
CA VAL A 82 1.16 -2.63 -5.84
C VAL A 82 2.33 -2.81 -4.86
N LEU A 83 2.97 -1.71 -4.47
CA LEU A 83 4.07 -1.75 -3.51
C LEU A 83 3.60 -2.13 -2.11
N GLY A 84 2.42 -1.66 -1.68
CA GLY A 84 1.78 -2.09 -0.43
C GLY A 84 1.48 -3.59 -0.41
N GLY A 85 1.06 -4.16 -1.54
CA GLY A 85 0.90 -5.61 -1.70
C GLY A 85 2.23 -6.36 -1.60
N ALA A 86 3.28 -5.88 -2.26
CA ALA A 86 4.61 -6.48 -2.18
C ALA A 86 5.19 -6.41 -0.75
N VAL A 87 5.06 -5.26 -0.09
CA VAL A 87 5.49 -5.02 1.30
C VAL A 87 4.69 -5.88 2.27
N GLY A 88 3.36 -5.89 2.15
CA GLY A 88 2.48 -6.74 2.96
C GLY A 88 2.79 -8.22 2.79
N GLY A 89 3.06 -8.66 1.56
CA GLY A 89 3.45 -10.03 1.25
C GLY A 89 4.75 -10.43 1.97
N LEU A 90 5.78 -9.60 1.87
CA LEU A 90 7.08 -9.82 2.51
C LEU A 90 7.03 -9.73 4.05
N LEU A 91 6.21 -8.83 4.60
CA LEU A 91 6.06 -8.65 6.05
C LEU A 91 5.26 -9.79 6.69
N VAL A 92 4.17 -10.22 6.05
CA VAL A 92 3.23 -11.20 6.60
C VAL A 92 3.67 -12.64 6.34
N TYR A 93 4.19 -12.93 5.15
CA TYR A 93 4.57 -14.28 4.72
C TYR A 93 6.09 -14.52 4.69
N GLY A 94 6.91 -13.49 4.93
CA GLY A 94 8.36 -13.64 4.98
C GLY A 94 8.82 -14.49 6.16
N GLU A 95 9.45 -15.63 5.86
CA GLU A 95 9.98 -16.57 6.86
C GLU A 95 11.23 -16.05 7.58
N THR A 96 12.00 -15.15 6.95
CA THR A 96 13.27 -14.66 7.51
C THR A 96 13.26 -13.16 7.81
N ARG A 97 14.01 -12.74 8.84
CA ARG A 97 14.18 -11.32 9.18
C ARG A 97 14.71 -10.48 8.01
N ARG A 98 15.56 -11.07 7.14
CA ARG A 98 16.07 -10.40 5.93
C ARG A 98 14.97 -10.02 4.95
N HIS A 99 13.94 -10.86 4.78
CA HIS A 99 12.83 -10.57 3.86
C HIS A 99 11.95 -9.42 4.39
N ARG A 100 11.76 -9.35 5.71
CA ARG A 100 11.03 -8.25 6.36
C ARG A 100 11.77 -6.91 6.26
N VAL A 101 13.10 -6.93 6.37
CA VAL A 101 13.93 -5.72 6.16
C VAL A 101 13.96 -5.32 4.69
N ALA A 102 14.00 -6.30 3.77
CA ALA A 102 13.92 -6.03 2.33
C ALA A 102 12.60 -5.35 1.94
N ALA A 103 11.51 -5.58 2.67
CA ALA A 103 10.24 -4.88 2.47
C ALA A 103 10.33 -3.36 2.75
N LEU A 104 11.32 -2.89 3.51
CA LEU A 104 11.53 -1.45 3.71
C LEU A 104 12.03 -0.75 2.45
N VAL A 105 12.75 -1.46 1.57
CA VAL A 105 13.31 -0.89 0.34
C VAL A 105 12.21 -0.38 -0.62
N PRO A 106 11.21 -1.18 -1.03
CA PRO A 106 10.12 -0.70 -1.87
C PRO A 106 9.26 0.37 -1.18
N PHE A 107 9.14 0.32 0.16
CA PHE A 107 8.42 1.35 0.91
C PHE A 107 9.17 2.69 0.89
N LEU A 108 10.48 2.69 1.14
CA LEU A 108 11.31 3.88 1.03
C LEU A 108 11.33 4.43 -0.40
N LEU A 109 11.38 3.54 -1.39
CA LEU A 109 11.30 3.93 -2.80
C LEU A 109 9.96 4.63 -3.10
N LEU A 110 8.85 4.10 -2.59
CA LEU A 110 7.53 4.74 -2.71
C LEU A 110 7.53 6.15 -2.10
N VAL A 111 8.09 6.31 -0.90
CA VAL A 111 8.16 7.61 -0.21
C VAL A 111 8.99 8.61 -1.02
N VAL A 112 10.15 8.18 -1.55
CA VAL A 112 11.01 9.03 -2.39
C VAL A 112 10.31 9.42 -3.68
N VAL A 113 9.63 8.48 -4.36
CA VAL A 113 8.87 8.76 -5.58
C VAL A 113 7.73 9.73 -5.32
N LEU A 114 6.97 9.54 -4.23
CA LEU A 114 5.91 10.46 -3.82
C LEU A 114 6.48 11.85 -3.54
N ALA A 115 7.58 11.96 -2.80
CA ALA A 115 8.24 13.25 -2.52
C ALA A 115 8.73 13.93 -3.80
N LEU A 116 9.34 13.18 -4.73
CA LEU A 116 9.76 13.71 -6.04
C LEU A 116 8.57 14.16 -6.88
N MET A 117 7.45 13.44 -6.86
CA MET A 117 6.24 13.87 -7.55
C MET A 117 5.66 15.15 -6.95
N GLN A 118 5.67 15.30 -5.62
CA GLN A 118 5.24 16.54 -4.96
C GLN A 118 6.16 17.71 -5.34
N TRP A 119 7.48 17.50 -5.29
CA TRP A 119 8.46 18.50 -5.70
C TRP A 119 8.28 18.93 -7.16
N TRP A 120 8.13 17.96 -8.06
CA TRP A 120 7.92 18.21 -9.48
C TRP A 120 6.61 18.97 -9.73
N SER A 121 5.53 18.58 -9.06
CA SER A 121 4.23 19.25 -9.15
C SER A 121 4.34 20.71 -8.71
N ALA A 122 4.95 20.97 -7.54
CA ALA A 122 5.17 22.32 -7.04
C ALA A 122 5.98 23.18 -8.04
N SER A 123 7.07 22.65 -8.60
CA SER A 123 7.89 23.37 -9.58
C SER A 123 7.15 23.64 -10.90
N SER A 124 6.25 22.74 -11.31
CA SER A 124 5.48 22.86 -12.54
C SER A 124 4.32 23.84 -12.40
N PHE A 125 3.66 23.87 -11.23
CA PHE A 125 2.63 24.86 -10.92
C PHE A 125 3.20 26.28 -10.81
N ASP A 126 4.36 26.43 -10.17
CA ASP A 126 5.06 27.72 -10.10
C ASP A 126 5.42 28.25 -11.49
N ALA A 127 5.92 27.38 -12.38
CA ALA A 127 6.21 27.74 -13.77
C ALA A 127 4.94 28.07 -14.59
N SER A 128 3.82 27.39 -14.34
CA SER A 128 2.58 27.53 -15.13
C SER A 128 1.70 28.70 -14.66
N CYS A 129 1.78 29.05 -13.38
CA CYS A 129 0.89 30.01 -12.72
C CYS A 129 1.63 31.25 -12.16
N GLY A 130 2.97 31.23 -12.13
CA GLY A 130 3.80 32.14 -11.32
C GLY A 130 5.05 32.72 -11.97
N GLY A 131 5.18 32.64 -13.30
CA GLY A 131 5.75 33.77 -14.07
C GLY A 131 4.88 35.04 -14.01
N ALA A 132 3.68 34.94 -13.42
CA ALA A 132 2.80 36.06 -13.09
C ALA A 132 3.06 36.53 -11.65
N ARG A 133 4.11 37.34 -11.48
CA ARG A 133 4.09 38.37 -10.44
C ARG A 133 3.39 39.59 -10.99
#